data_AF-A0A1C6RXK8-F1
#
_entry.id   AF-A0A1C6RXK8-F1
#
_cell.length_a   1.000
_cell.length_b   1.000
_cell.length_c   1.000
_cell.angle_alpha   90.00
_cell.angle_beta   90.00
_cell.angle_gamma   90.00
#
_symmetry.space_group_name_H-M   'P 1'
#
loop_
_entity.id
_entity.type
_entity.pdbx_description
1 polymer ?
#
loop_
_entity_poly.entity_id
_entity_poly.type
_entity_poly.pdbx_seq_one_letter_code
_entity_poly.pdbx_strand_id
1 'polypeptide(L)'
;MKVLIAGGAGFIGSTVASRLLDAGHTPVVIDNLVTGRREFCYGRIFHEGDVADAATVDHVLRHHPDIEAVVHCAALIVVPDSVSRPVDYYRANVAATLEFVDRLLAHGVRRLIFSSSASIYEPGPDLAVDEASPLRAGNPYAHTKLVVERMLADIAASSPLRVLSLRYFNPIGADPALRTGPQLPTPSHALGRLVHAHRTGVPFPLTGLDWPTRDGTGLRDYVHVWDLATAHLRALERFDRLFTADGPRHTAVNLGTGTGTTVLELVSAFNALVDDPVAVVEAPRRPGDSAGAYTRSRLAWDLLGWRAERDLAAGIADSLAWSRRRELLLPDHPADDLRQAERAQRASAR
;
A
#
# COMPACT_ATOMS: atom_id res chain seq x y z
N MET A 1 -18.14 0.42 14.30
CA MET A 1 -18.50 0.35 12.86
C MET A 1 -18.14 -0.99 12.30
N LYS A 2 -18.89 -1.47 11.31
CA LYS A 2 -18.51 -2.64 10.49
C LYS A 2 -18.00 -2.19 9.13
N VAL A 3 -16.82 -2.68 8.75
CA VAL A 3 -16.06 -2.16 7.60
C VAL A 3 -15.65 -3.30 6.69
N LEU A 4 -16.04 -3.24 5.41
CA LEU A 4 -15.55 -4.18 4.41
C LEU A 4 -14.15 -3.77 3.95
N ILE A 5 -13.20 -4.70 3.93
CA ILE A 5 -11.83 -4.49 3.49
C ILE A 5 -11.55 -5.43 2.32
N ALA A 6 -11.57 -4.86 1.12
CA ALA A 6 -11.12 -5.54 -0.09
C ALA A 6 -9.60 -5.58 -0.11
N GLY A 7 -9.01 -6.76 -0.31
CA GLY A 7 -7.56 -6.95 -0.18
C GLY A 7 -7.11 -7.03 1.30
N GLY A 8 -8.02 -7.40 2.21
CA GLY A 8 -7.77 -7.44 3.65
C GLY A 8 -6.85 -8.57 4.11
N ALA A 9 -6.50 -9.52 3.23
CA ALA A 9 -5.48 -10.53 3.50
C ALA A 9 -4.07 -10.07 3.08
N GLY A 10 -3.94 -8.90 2.43
CA GLY A 10 -2.67 -8.28 2.06
C GLY A 10 -1.96 -7.54 3.21
N PHE A 11 -0.73 -7.07 2.98
CA PHE A 11 0.10 -6.43 4.02
C PHE A 11 -0.61 -5.23 4.70
N ILE A 12 -1.05 -4.25 3.91
CA ILE A 12 -1.69 -3.04 4.44
C ILE A 12 -3.10 -3.35 4.95
N GLY A 13 -3.92 -4.04 4.13
CA GLY A 13 -5.30 -4.36 4.48
C GLY A 13 -5.43 -5.17 5.77
N SER A 14 -4.55 -6.15 5.99
CA SER A 14 -4.56 -6.95 7.22
C SER A 14 -4.15 -6.13 8.46
N THR A 15 -3.23 -5.18 8.31
CA THR A 15 -2.81 -4.26 9.37
C THR A 15 -3.92 -3.25 9.69
N VAL A 16 -4.63 -2.74 8.68
CA VAL A 16 -5.83 -1.91 8.88
C VAL A 16 -6.91 -2.68 9.65
N ALA A 17 -7.15 -3.94 9.29
CA ALA A 17 -8.07 -4.81 10.03
C ALA A 17 -7.64 -5.00 11.50
N SER A 18 -6.35 -5.23 11.78
CA SER A 18 -5.84 -5.31 13.15
C SER A 18 -6.10 -4.02 13.92
N ARG A 19 -5.81 -2.86 13.30
CA ARG A 19 -6.00 -1.56 13.93
C ARG A 19 -7.47 -1.25 14.22
N LEU A 20 -8.37 -1.68 13.34
CA LEU A 20 -9.83 -1.56 13.51
C LEU A 20 -10.33 -2.43 14.66
N LEU A 21 -9.88 -3.67 14.76
CA LEU A 21 -10.21 -4.57 15.88
C LEU A 21 -9.79 -3.96 17.22
N ASP A 22 -8.57 -3.42 17.31
CA ASP A 22 -8.06 -2.77 18.52
C ASP A 22 -8.88 -1.54 18.94
N ALA A 23 -9.56 -0.90 17.98
CA ALA A 23 -10.44 0.23 18.22
C ALA A 23 -11.92 -0.17 18.40
N GLY A 24 -12.23 -1.47 18.48
CA GLY A 24 -13.60 -1.97 18.68
C GLY A 24 -14.49 -1.94 17.44
N HIS A 25 -13.89 -1.83 16.25
CA HIS A 25 -14.59 -1.96 14.97
C HIS A 25 -14.52 -3.40 14.45
N THR A 26 -15.44 -3.76 13.56
CA THR A 26 -15.56 -5.11 13.01
C THR A 26 -15.13 -5.13 11.53
N PRO A 27 -13.94 -5.62 11.19
CA PRO A 27 -13.55 -5.82 9.80
C PRO A 27 -14.23 -7.05 9.19
N VAL A 28 -14.75 -6.89 7.98
CA VAL A 28 -15.17 -7.97 7.07
C VAL A 28 -14.15 -7.99 5.93
N VAL A 29 -13.46 -9.09 5.73
CA VAL A 29 -12.41 -9.21 4.70
C VAL A 29 -12.97 -9.90 3.46
N ILE A 30 -12.69 -9.33 2.29
CA ILE A 30 -12.79 -10.01 0.99
C ILE A 30 -11.42 -10.02 0.31
N ASP A 31 -10.96 -11.20 -0.10
CA ASP A 31 -9.66 -11.38 -0.75
C ASP A 31 -9.64 -12.69 -1.55
N ASN A 32 -9.05 -12.69 -2.75
CA ASN A 32 -8.90 -13.89 -3.58
C ASN A 32 -7.59 -14.64 -3.32
N LEU A 33 -6.77 -14.17 -2.39
CA LEU A 33 -5.50 -14.78 -1.95
C LEU A 33 -4.46 -14.93 -3.08
N VAL A 34 -4.58 -14.16 -4.17
CA VAL A 34 -3.57 -14.18 -5.25
C VAL A 34 -2.19 -13.73 -4.76
N THR A 35 -2.19 -12.80 -3.81
CA THR A 35 -0.98 -12.34 -3.09
C THR A 35 -1.19 -12.23 -1.59
N GLY A 36 -2.44 -12.08 -1.12
CA GLY A 36 -2.76 -12.09 0.30
C GLY A 36 -2.60 -13.47 0.93
N ARG A 37 -2.52 -13.51 2.26
CA ARG A 37 -2.26 -14.72 3.06
C ARG A 37 -3.45 -15.03 3.95
N ARG A 38 -4.01 -16.24 3.82
CA ARG A 38 -5.20 -16.69 4.58
C ARG A 38 -4.97 -16.61 6.09
N GLU A 39 -3.74 -16.77 6.53
CA GLU A 39 -3.32 -16.71 7.92
C GLU A 39 -3.70 -15.37 8.58
N PHE A 40 -3.76 -14.28 7.81
CA PHE A 40 -4.18 -12.97 8.28
C PHE A 40 -5.70 -12.77 8.34
N CYS A 41 -6.47 -13.77 7.94
CA CYS A 41 -7.93 -13.79 8.03
C CYS A 41 -8.42 -14.61 9.24
N TYR A 42 -7.56 -15.35 9.92
CA TYR A 42 -7.97 -16.15 11.07
C TYR A 42 -8.50 -15.27 12.20
N GLY A 43 -9.64 -15.68 12.77
CA GLY A 43 -10.36 -14.89 13.79
C GLY A 43 -11.08 -13.65 13.24
N ARG A 44 -11.23 -13.52 11.91
CA ARG A 44 -11.95 -12.41 11.25
C ARG A 44 -13.09 -12.96 10.41
N ILE A 45 -14.08 -12.11 10.13
CA ILE A 45 -15.09 -12.43 9.11
C ILE A 45 -14.39 -12.38 7.76
N PHE A 46 -14.33 -13.51 7.05
CA PHE A 46 -13.60 -13.62 5.80
C PHE A 46 -14.43 -14.30 4.72
N HIS A 47 -14.43 -13.67 3.54
CA HIS A 47 -15.02 -14.18 2.31
C HIS A 47 -13.92 -14.28 1.26
N GLU A 48 -13.65 -15.50 0.83
CA GLU A 48 -12.67 -15.73 -0.22
C GLU A 48 -13.32 -15.50 -1.59
N GLY A 49 -12.74 -14.63 -2.39
CA GLY A 49 -13.21 -14.37 -3.74
C GLY A 49 -12.67 -13.08 -4.33
N ASP A 50 -12.89 -12.92 -5.63
CA ASP A 50 -12.45 -11.75 -6.37
C ASP A 50 -13.45 -10.60 -6.20
N VAL A 51 -12.95 -9.37 -6.10
CA VAL A 51 -13.81 -8.18 -6.04
C VAL A 51 -14.51 -7.90 -7.37
N ALA A 52 -14.02 -8.48 -8.46
CA ALA A 52 -14.69 -8.49 -9.76
C ALA A 52 -15.80 -9.55 -9.87
N ASP A 53 -15.90 -10.49 -8.92
CA ASP A 53 -16.99 -11.47 -8.91
C ASP A 53 -18.23 -10.88 -8.24
N ALA A 54 -19.18 -10.45 -9.07
CA ALA A 54 -20.46 -9.90 -8.65
C ALA A 54 -21.20 -10.81 -7.66
N ALA A 55 -21.19 -12.14 -7.86
CA ALA A 55 -21.92 -13.06 -7.00
C ALA A 55 -21.33 -13.09 -5.59
N THR A 56 -20.00 -13.10 -5.49
CA THR A 56 -19.29 -13.02 -4.21
C THR A 56 -19.57 -11.68 -3.52
N VAL A 57 -19.40 -10.55 -4.21
CA VAL A 57 -19.62 -9.22 -3.62
C VAL A 57 -21.07 -9.05 -3.16
N ASP A 58 -22.04 -9.46 -3.98
CA ASP A 58 -23.46 -9.43 -3.63
C ASP A 58 -23.78 -10.35 -2.45
N HIS A 59 -23.11 -11.50 -2.32
CA HIS A 59 -23.23 -12.37 -1.16
C HIS A 59 -22.74 -11.65 0.10
N VAL A 60 -21.54 -11.07 0.09
CA VAL A 60 -20.97 -10.36 1.24
C VAL A 60 -21.89 -9.23 1.71
N LEU A 61 -22.34 -8.37 0.78
CA LEU A 61 -23.15 -7.20 1.11
C LEU A 61 -24.55 -7.57 1.62
N ARG A 62 -25.15 -8.66 1.12
CA ARG A 62 -26.43 -9.17 1.64
C ARG A 62 -26.32 -9.80 3.03
N HIS A 63 -25.22 -10.49 3.33
CA HIS A 63 -25.00 -11.11 4.65
C HIS A 63 -24.51 -10.11 5.70
N HIS A 64 -24.04 -8.95 5.27
CA HIS A 64 -23.57 -7.88 6.14
C HIS A 64 -24.18 -6.53 5.72
N PRO A 65 -25.52 -6.38 5.79
CA PRO A 65 -26.20 -5.14 5.41
C PRO A 65 -25.87 -3.96 6.34
N ASP A 66 -25.22 -4.25 7.48
CA ASP A 66 -24.71 -3.33 8.48
C ASP A 66 -23.30 -2.80 8.17
N ILE A 67 -22.72 -3.10 7.00
CA ILE A 67 -21.46 -2.48 6.54
C ILE A 67 -21.68 -0.98 6.33
N GLU A 68 -20.92 -0.16 7.06
CA GLU A 68 -21.03 1.30 7.04
C GLU A 68 -20.04 1.97 6.09
N ALA A 69 -18.94 1.29 5.78
CA ALA A 69 -17.86 1.80 4.95
C ALA A 69 -17.03 0.68 4.32
N VAL A 70 -16.37 1.01 3.22
CA VAL A 70 -15.46 0.10 2.50
C VAL A 70 -14.06 0.70 2.46
N VAL A 71 -13.05 -0.13 2.70
CA VAL A 71 -11.64 0.15 2.45
C VAL A 71 -11.20 -0.75 1.29
N HIS A 72 -10.77 -0.14 0.19
CA HIS A 72 -10.33 -0.85 -1.01
C HIS A 72 -8.80 -0.85 -1.12
N CYS A 73 -8.19 -1.98 -0.75
CA CYS A 73 -6.76 -2.25 -0.86
C CYS A 73 -6.42 -3.23 -1.99
N ALA A 74 -7.41 -3.90 -2.60
CA ALA A 74 -7.17 -4.94 -3.61
C ALA A 74 -6.61 -4.34 -4.91
N ALA A 75 -5.33 -4.59 -5.17
CA ALA A 75 -4.64 -4.21 -6.39
C ALA A 75 -3.32 -4.99 -6.53
N LEU A 76 -2.85 -5.19 -7.76
CA LEU A 76 -1.46 -5.53 -8.04
C LEU A 76 -0.58 -4.28 -7.89
N ILE A 77 0.59 -4.43 -7.27
CA ILE A 77 1.43 -3.30 -6.81
C ILE A 77 2.89 -3.33 -7.28
N VAL A 78 3.33 -4.35 -8.00
CA VAL A 78 4.75 -4.54 -8.35
C VAL A 78 5.09 -3.80 -9.65
N VAL A 79 5.80 -2.68 -9.53
CA VAL A 79 6.11 -1.80 -10.69
C VAL A 79 6.77 -2.55 -11.86
N PRO A 80 7.86 -3.34 -11.69
CA PRO A 80 8.46 -4.08 -12.80
C PRO A 80 7.51 -5.07 -13.49
N ASP A 81 6.65 -5.73 -12.73
CA ASP A 81 5.65 -6.65 -13.27
C ASP A 81 4.62 -5.88 -14.12
N SER A 82 4.26 -4.67 -13.70
CA SER A 82 3.30 -3.82 -14.43
C SER A 82 3.81 -3.37 -15.79
N VAL A 83 5.12 -3.14 -15.92
CA VAL A 83 5.76 -2.82 -17.20
C VAL A 83 5.79 -4.06 -18.10
N SER A 84 6.03 -5.22 -17.52
CA SER A 84 6.09 -6.48 -18.27
C SER A 84 4.72 -7.03 -18.66
N ARG A 85 3.68 -6.79 -17.84
CA ARG A 85 2.32 -7.34 -17.99
C ARG A 85 1.26 -6.27 -17.72
N PRO A 86 1.20 -5.17 -18.50
CA PRO A 86 0.31 -4.05 -18.22
C PRO A 86 -1.17 -4.44 -18.25
N VAL A 87 -1.57 -5.36 -19.14
CA VAL A 87 -2.96 -5.82 -19.25
C VAL A 87 -3.46 -6.44 -17.94
N ASP A 88 -2.63 -7.24 -17.25
CA ASP A 88 -3.00 -7.85 -15.97
C ASP A 88 -3.27 -6.78 -14.91
N TYR A 89 -2.49 -5.69 -14.92
CA TYR A 89 -2.67 -4.56 -14.02
C TYR A 89 -3.93 -3.77 -14.33
N TYR A 90 -4.25 -3.51 -15.59
CA TYR A 90 -5.52 -2.83 -15.94
C TYR A 90 -6.74 -3.67 -15.57
N ARG A 91 -6.69 -5.00 -15.79
CA ARG A 91 -7.77 -5.89 -15.37
C ARG A 91 -7.94 -5.90 -13.84
N ALA A 92 -6.86 -6.15 -13.11
CA ALA A 92 -6.91 -6.30 -11.65
C ALA A 92 -7.14 -4.98 -10.90
N ASN A 93 -6.63 -3.86 -11.41
CA ASN A 93 -6.71 -2.58 -10.69
C ASN A 93 -7.84 -1.70 -11.19
N VAL A 94 -8.09 -1.63 -12.49
CA VAL A 94 -9.11 -0.71 -13.07
C VAL A 94 -10.44 -1.44 -13.25
N ALA A 95 -10.48 -2.47 -14.08
CA ALA A 95 -11.73 -3.17 -14.41
C ALA A 95 -12.37 -3.81 -13.17
N ALA A 96 -11.59 -4.55 -12.37
CA ALA A 96 -12.09 -5.15 -11.13
C ALA A 96 -12.60 -4.10 -10.13
N THR A 97 -11.98 -2.92 -10.06
CA THR A 97 -12.48 -1.83 -9.20
C THR A 97 -13.80 -1.27 -9.71
N LEU A 98 -13.97 -1.14 -11.03
CA LEU A 98 -15.22 -0.69 -11.63
C LEU A 98 -16.36 -1.66 -11.29
N GLU A 99 -16.16 -2.96 -11.52
CA GLU A 99 -17.14 -3.99 -11.17
C GLU A 99 -17.48 -3.96 -9.68
N PHE A 100 -16.45 -3.86 -8.82
CA PHE A 100 -16.65 -3.79 -7.39
C PHE A 100 -17.50 -2.58 -6.99
N VAL A 101 -17.15 -1.39 -7.46
CA VAL A 101 -17.87 -0.14 -7.14
C VAL A 101 -19.30 -0.15 -7.64
N ASP A 102 -19.55 -0.72 -8.83
CA ASP A 102 -20.90 -0.87 -9.37
C ASP A 102 -21.78 -1.73 -8.45
N ARG A 103 -21.23 -2.83 -7.89
CA ARG A 103 -21.92 -3.63 -6.86
C ARG A 103 -22.10 -2.86 -5.55
N LEU A 104 -21.07 -2.14 -5.07
CA LEU A 104 -21.19 -1.31 -3.87
C LEU A 104 -22.35 -0.30 -3.99
N LEU A 105 -22.49 0.34 -5.15
CA LEU A 105 -23.59 1.27 -5.44
C LEU A 105 -24.94 0.56 -5.45
N ALA A 106 -25.05 -0.61 -6.07
CA ALA A 106 -26.28 -1.39 -6.13
C ALA A 106 -26.80 -1.79 -4.73
N HIS A 107 -25.90 -1.97 -3.75
CA HIS A 107 -26.25 -2.24 -2.34
C HIS A 107 -26.28 -0.98 -1.46
N GLY A 108 -26.20 0.21 -2.05
CA GLY A 108 -26.38 1.48 -1.33
C GLY A 108 -25.20 1.90 -0.45
N VAL A 109 -24.00 1.35 -0.67
CA VAL A 109 -22.78 1.78 0.03
C VAL A 109 -22.45 3.23 -0.34
N ARG A 110 -22.13 4.05 0.67
CA ARG A 110 -21.91 5.50 0.50
C ARG A 110 -20.52 6.00 0.91
N ARG A 111 -19.72 5.16 1.54
CA ARG A 111 -18.40 5.54 2.09
C ARG A 111 -17.34 4.59 1.56
N LEU A 112 -16.43 5.09 0.72
CA LEU A 112 -15.30 4.33 0.19
C LEU A 112 -14.00 5.05 0.51
N ILE A 113 -13.05 4.31 1.10
CA ILE A 113 -11.66 4.70 1.19
C ILE A 113 -10.89 3.89 0.15
N PHE A 114 -10.27 4.57 -0.79
CA PHE A 114 -9.46 3.95 -1.83
C PHE A 114 -7.97 4.07 -1.49
N SER A 115 -7.26 2.95 -1.54
CA SER A 115 -5.81 2.92 -1.39
C SER A 115 -5.15 3.35 -2.70
N SER A 116 -4.86 4.65 -2.84
CA SER A 116 -4.18 5.21 -3.99
C SER A 116 -2.65 5.09 -3.83
N SER A 117 -1.83 5.95 -4.43
CA SER A 117 -0.37 5.88 -4.34
C SER A 117 0.26 7.24 -4.63
N ALA A 118 1.31 7.61 -3.92
CA ALA A 118 2.13 8.77 -4.24
C ALA A 118 2.88 8.64 -5.59
N SER A 119 2.97 7.42 -6.15
CA SER A 119 3.62 7.20 -7.46
C SER A 119 2.91 7.86 -8.64
N ILE A 120 1.73 8.45 -8.43
CA ILE A 120 0.96 9.15 -9.47
C ILE A 120 1.43 10.60 -9.67
N TYR A 121 2.19 11.16 -8.73
CA TYR A 121 2.64 12.55 -8.80
C TYR A 121 3.80 12.74 -9.78
N GLU A 122 3.86 13.96 -10.33
CA GLU A 122 5.05 14.54 -10.92
C GLU A 122 5.73 15.43 -9.86
N PRO A 123 6.84 15.00 -9.24
CA PRO A 123 7.52 15.81 -8.25
C PRO A 123 8.19 17.03 -8.90
N GLY A 124 8.17 18.17 -8.20
CA GLY A 124 8.94 19.35 -8.56
C GLY A 124 10.45 19.21 -8.24
N PRO A 125 11.24 20.28 -8.41
CA PRO A 125 12.69 20.26 -8.20
C PRO A 125 13.12 19.86 -6.79
N ASP A 126 12.32 20.18 -5.77
CA ASP A 126 12.60 19.84 -4.36
C ASP A 126 12.08 18.45 -3.95
N LEU A 127 11.50 17.70 -4.91
CA LEU A 127 10.90 16.37 -4.74
C LEU A 127 9.74 16.31 -3.72
N ALA A 128 9.27 17.44 -3.21
CA ALA A 128 8.14 17.51 -2.30
C ALA A 128 6.82 17.68 -3.08
N VAL A 129 5.81 16.91 -2.68
CA VAL A 129 4.47 16.95 -3.29
C VAL A 129 3.39 17.13 -2.24
N ASP A 130 2.34 17.83 -2.61
CA ASP A 130 1.07 17.94 -1.91
C ASP A 130 -0.07 17.47 -2.82
N GLU A 131 -1.29 17.48 -2.31
CA GLU A 131 -2.47 16.99 -3.02
C GLU A 131 -2.83 17.80 -4.27
N ALA A 132 -2.33 19.04 -4.37
CA ALA A 132 -2.51 19.94 -5.51
C ALA A 132 -1.39 19.81 -6.56
N SER A 133 -0.34 19.04 -6.26
CA SER A 133 0.79 18.84 -7.16
C SER A 133 0.36 18.10 -8.45
N PRO A 134 1.02 18.34 -9.59
CA PRO A 134 0.64 17.72 -10.86
C PRO A 134 0.68 16.19 -10.81
N LEU A 135 -0.25 15.54 -11.51
CA LEU A 135 -0.34 14.07 -11.57
C LEU A 135 0.17 13.58 -12.93
N ARG A 136 1.30 12.88 -12.93
CA ARG A 136 1.90 12.23 -14.11
C ARG A 136 2.49 10.88 -13.76
N ALA A 137 1.68 9.84 -13.93
CA ALA A 137 2.12 8.47 -13.68
C ALA A 137 3.24 8.02 -14.62
N GLY A 138 4.38 7.61 -14.07
CA GLY A 138 5.57 7.19 -14.83
C GLY A 138 5.63 5.71 -15.23
N ASN A 139 4.68 4.88 -14.79
CA ASN A 139 4.64 3.44 -15.09
C ASN A 139 3.20 2.90 -15.09
N PRO A 140 2.93 1.71 -15.65
CA PRO A 140 1.57 1.17 -15.75
C PRO A 140 0.86 1.00 -14.40
N TYR A 141 1.55 0.54 -13.35
CA TYR A 141 0.97 0.47 -12.00
C TYR A 141 0.45 1.84 -11.54
N ALA A 142 1.30 2.87 -11.57
CA ALA A 142 0.91 4.23 -11.20
C ALA A 142 -0.23 4.75 -12.09
N HIS A 143 -0.21 4.42 -13.38
CA HIS A 143 -1.25 4.84 -14.31
C HIS A 143 -2.60 4.23 -13.95
N THR A 144 -2.64 2.94 -13.57
CA THR A 144 -3.89 2.32 -13.09
C THR A 144 -4.44 3.00 -11.84
N LYS A 145 -3.60 3.41 -10.89
CA LYS A 145 -4.05 4.15 -9.69
C LYS A 145 -4.63 5.52 -10.05
N LEU A 146 -3.98 6.24 -10.96
CA LEU A 146 -4.48 7.53 -11.45
C LEU A 146 -5.81 7.41 -12.21
N VAL A 147 -5.95 6.38 -13.06
CA VAL A 147 -7.21 6.09 -13.76
C VAL A 147 -8.33 5.78 -12.76
N VAL A 148 -8.06 4.95 -11.75
CA VAL A 148 -9.06 4.64 -10.72
C VAL A 148 -9.44 5.87 -9.91
N GLU A 149 -8.51 6.73 -9.51
CA GLU A 149 -8.86 7.97 -8.82
C GLU A 149 -9.81 8.86 -9.64
N ARG A 150 -9.52 9.04 -10.94
CA ARG A 150 -10.37 9.84 -11.83
C ARG A 150 -11.73 9.22 -12.03
N MET A 151 -11.77 7.91 -12.29
CA MET A 151 -13.00 7.13 -12.40
C MET A 151 -13.86 7.24 -11.15
N LEU A 152 -13.26 7.12 -9.96
CA LEU A 152 -13.96 7.27 -8.69
C LEU A 152 -14.47 8.69 -8.45
N ALA A 153 -13.74 9.72 -8.92
CA ALA A 153 -14.21 11.10 -8.86
C ALA A 153 -15.45 11.31 -9.75
N ASP A 154 -15.46 10.78 -10.97
CA ASP A 154 -16.61 10.85 -11.88
C ASP A 154 -17.84 10.11 -11.32
N ILE A 155 -17.63 8.92 -10.76
CA ILE A 155 -18.68 8.13 -10.10
C ILE A 155 -19.22 8.86 -8.87
N ALA A 156 -18.34 9.41 -8.03
CA ALA A 156 -18.75 10.14 -6.82
C ALA A 156 -19.53 11.42 -7.17
N ALA A 157 -19.19 12.10 -8.27
CA ALA A 157 -19.91 13.29 -8.72
C ALA A 157 -21.36 13.00 -9.17
N SER A 158 -21.64 11.77 -9.60
CA SER A 158 -22.93 11.36 -10.18
C SER A 158 -23.75 10.40 -9.29
N SER A 159 -23.26 10.09 -8.08
CA SER A 159 -23.90 9.12 -7.19
C SER A 159 -23.86 9.55 -5.71
N PRO A 160 -24.55 8.83 -4.80
CA PRO A 160 -24.44 9.04 -3.37
C PRO A 160 -23.08 8.63 -2.77
N LEU A 161 -22.20 7.98 -3.54
CA LEU A 161 -20.91 7.52 -3.09
C LEU A 161 -19.99 8.70 -2.79
N ARG A 162 -19.38 8.68 -1.62
CA ARG A 162 -18.29 9.59 -1.25
C ARG A 162 -16.99 8.79 -1.17
N VAL A 163 -15.92 9.35 -1.69
CA VAL A 163 -14.65 8.66 -1.86
C VAL A 163 -13.51 9.49 -1.26
N LEU A 164 -12.76 8.87 -0.36
CA LEU A 164 -11.47 9.36 0.09
C LEU A 164 -10.36 8.54 -0.56
N SER A 165 -9.50 9.17 -1.35
CA SER A 165 -8.30 8.54 -1.89
C SER A 165 -7.10 8.80 -0.98
N LEU A 166 -6.59 7.75 -0.35
CA LEU A 166 -5.39 7.85 0.48
C LEU A 166 -4.15 7.57 -0.36
N ARG A 167 -3.37 8.62 -0.62
CA ARG A 167 -2.13 8.56 -1.41
C ARG A 167 -0.96 8.31 -0.48
N TYR A 168 -0.76 7.05 -0.11
CA TYR A 168 0.37 6.67 0.74
C TYR A 168 1.71 6.65 -0.03
N PHE A 169 2.81 6.82 0.71
CA PHE A 169 4.16 6.80 0.14
C PHE A 169 4.77 5.40 0.22
N ASN A 170 5.76 5.17 1.07
CA ASN A 170 6.46 3.88 1.15
C ASN A 170 6.25 3.23 2.52
N PRO A 171 5.22 2.37 2.68
CA PRO A 171 4.96 1.69 3.93
C PRO A 171 6.11 0.76 4.33
N ILE A 172 6.54 0.85 5.59
CA ILE A 172 7.56 -0.01 6.21
C ILE A 172 7.10 -0.48 7.60
N GLY A 173 7.86 -1.38 8.23
CA GLY A 173 7.54 -1.90 9.56
C GLY A 173 6.49 -3.00 9.51
N ALA A 174 5.94 -3.29 10.68
CA ALA A 174 4.93 -4.31 10.91
C ALA A 174 3.92 -3.85 11.97
N ASP A 175 2.92 -4.66 12.25
CA ASP A 175 2.10 -4.50 13.46
C ASP A 175 3.03 -4.62 14.70
N PRO A 176 3.03 -3.67 15.64
CA PRO A 176 3.85 -3.75 16.86
C PRO A 176 3.57 -4.99 17.72
N ALA A 177 2.36 -5.56 17.62
CA ALA A 177 2.00 -6.83 18.26
C ALA A 177 2.42 -8.06 17.42
N LEU A 178 3.13 -7.85 16.31
CA LEU A 178 3.61 -8.86 15.36
C LEU A 178 2.50 -9.82 14.88
N ARG A 179 1.30 -9.28 14.64
CA ARG A 179 0.16 -10.01 14.07
C ARG A 179 0.16 -9.99 12.53
N THR A 180 0.61 -8.87 11.95
CA THR A 180 0.67 -8.66 10.50
C THR A 180 1.96 -7.95 10.11
N GLY A 181 2.41 -8.16 8.87
CA GLY A 181 3.62 -7.56 8.33
C GLY A 181 3.86 -7.98 6.88
N PRO A 182 5.01 -7.61 6.27
CA PRO A 182 5.38 -8.03 4.92
C PRO A 182 5.34 -9.55 4.74
N GLN A 183 4.68 -10.02 3.69
CA GLN A 183 4.33 -11.45 3.55
C GLN A 183 5.35 -12.28 2.77
N LEU A 184 6.02 -11.66 1.79
CA LEU A 184 6.98 -12.35 0.95
C LEU A 184 8.30 -12.58 1.69
N PRO A 185 8.99 -13.71 1.48
CA PRO A 185 10.31 -13.96 2.08
C PRO A 185 11.37 -13.04 1.48
N THR A 186 11.14 -12.57 0.24
CA THR A 186 12.02 -11.70 -0.54
C THR A 186 11.21 -10.52 -1.13
N PRO A 187 10.74 -9.58 -0.29
CA PRO A 187 9.97 -8.46 -0.80
C PRO A 187 10.80 -7.59 -1.75
N SER A 188 10.17 -7.07 -2.81
CA SER A 188 10.84 -6.27 -3.84
C SER A 188 11.13 -4.82 -3.43
N HIS A 189 10.60 -4.36 -2.29
CA HIS A 189 10.81 -3.01 -1.76
C HIS A 189 12.14 -2.89 -1.00
N ALA A 190 12.68 -1.67 -0.93
CA ALA A 190 14.06 -1.42 -0.48
C ALA A 190 14.39 -2.01 0.90
N LEU A 191 13.56 -1.74 1.91
CA LEU A 191 13.79 -2.25 3.27
C LEU A 191 13.69 -3.79 3.33
N GLY A 192 12.72 -4.40 2.65
CA GLY A 192 12.60 -5.86 2.58
C GLY A 192 13.81 -6.52 1.91
N ARG A 193 14.40 -5.87 0.90
CA ARG A 193 15.67 -6.32 0.30
C ARG A 193 16.87 -6.15 1.25
N LEU A 194 16.90 -5.10 2.08
CA LEU A 194 17.95 -4.95 3.11
C LEU A 194 17.84 -6.03 4.18
N VAL A 195 16.63 -6.30 4.67
CA VAL A 195 16.37 -7.40 5.61
C VAL A 195 16.80 -8.74 5.01
N HIS A 196 16.48 -8.98 3.73
CA HIS A 196 16.92 -10.18 3.03
C HIS A 196 18.46 -10.25 2.93
N ALA A 197 19.10 -9.17 2.47
CA ALA A 197 20.55 -9.08 2.33
C ALA A 197 21.28 -9.35 3.65
N HIS A 198 20.80 -8.77 4.75
CA HIS A 198 21.32 -9.02 6.09
C HIS A 198 21.19 -10.50 6.49
N ARG A 199 20.02 -11.11 6.26
CA ARG A 199 19.76 -12.51 6.65
C ARG A 199 20.59 -13.53 5.86
N THR A 200 20.87 -13.26 4.59
CA THR A 200 21.55 -14.22 3.69
C THR A 200 23.01 -13.88 3.44
N GLY A 201 23.49 -12.71 3.88
CA GLY A 201 24.83 -12.22 3.61
C GLY A 201 25.06 -11.79 2.15
N VAL A 202 24.03 -11.79 1.29
CA VAL A 202 24.17 -11.30 -0.09
C VAL A 202 24.23 -9.77 -0.09
N PRO A 203 25.09 -9.14 -0.91
CA PRO A 203 25.15 -7.68 -1.00
C PRO A 203 23.84 -7.05 -1.45
N PHE A 204 23.49 -5.90 -0.87
CA PHE A 204 22.35 -5.10 -1.29
C PHE A 204 22.66 -4.34 -2.60
N PRO A 205 21.85 -4.52 -3.66
CA PRO A 205 22.05 -3.81 -4.91
C PRO A 205 21.58 -2.35 -4.82
N LEU A 206 22.51 -1.41 -4.95
CA LEU A 206 22.26 0.02 -5.01
C LEU A 206 21.97 0.45 -6.45
N THR A 207 20.68 0.64 -6.74
CA THR A 207 20.19 0.93 -8.09
C THR A 207 20.04 2.44 -8.31
N GLY A 208 20.87 3.02 -9.19
CA GLY A 208 20.84 4.43 -9.57
C GLY A 208 21.64 5.34 -8.61
N LEU A 209 22.63 6.05 -9.16
CA LEU A 209 23.61 6.88 -8.43
C LEU A 209 23.71 8.31 -8.98
N ASP A 210 22.85 8.64 -9.93
CA ASP A 210 22.90 9.84 -10.77
C ASP A 210 21.54 10.56 -10.78
N TRP A 211 20.75 10.40 -9.71
CA TRP A 211 19.54 11.19 -9.48
C TRP A 211 19.89 12.58 -8.95
N PRO A 212 19.03 13.60 -9.19
CA PRO A 212 19.21 14.94 -8.63
C PRO A 212 18.80 14.97 -7.14
N THR A 213 19.39 14.09 -6.34
CA THR A 213 19.23 13.98 -4.89
C THR A 213 20.59 14.25 -4.23
N ARG A 214 20.59 14.47 -2.91
CA ARG A 214 21.78 14.87 -2.16
C ARG A 214 22.96 13.88 -2.19
N ASP A 215 22.71 12.61 -2.53
CA ASP A 215 23.74 11.56 -2.62
C ASP A 215 23.66 10.75 -3.93
N GLY A 216 22.90 11.24 -4.91
CA GLY A 216 22.70 10.56 -6.20
C GLY A 216 21.73 9.37 -6.17
N THR A 217 21.32 8.88 -5.00
CA THR A 217 20.41 7.73 -4.90
C THR A 217 18.95 8.14 -4.84
N GLY A 218 18.05 7.21 -5.18
CA GLY A 218 16.61 7.46 -5.10
C GLY A 218 16.18 7.85 -3.67
N LEU A 219 15.19 8.73 -3.58
CA LEU A 219 14.62 9.23 -2.33
C LEU A 219 13.17 8.77 -2.16
N ARG A 220 12.79 8.36 -0.96
CA ARG A 220 11.42 7.92 -0.64
C ARG A 220 11.00 8.45 0.73
N ASP A 221 9.69 8.58 0.92
CA ASP A 221 9.11 8.89 2.23
C ASP A 221 8.61 7.60 2.87
N TYR A 222 9.37 7.11 3.85
CA TYR A 222 9.10 5.84 4.53
C TYR A 222 8.16 6.06 5.71
N VAL A 223 6.92 5.60 5.57
CA VAL A 223 5.89 5.73 6.61
C VAL A 223 5.66 4.39 7.30
N HIS A 224 5.54 4.40 8.61
CA HIS A 224 5.26 3.16 9.35
C HIS A 224 3.86 2.62 9.02
N VAL A 225 3.73 1.32 8.74
CA VAL A 225 2.46 0.70 8.36
C VAL A 225 1.40 0.79 9.47
N TRP A 226 1.83 0.79 10.74
CA TRP A 226 0.92 1.01 11.88
C TRP A 226 0.35 2.43 11.92
N ASP A 227 1.17 3.44 11.60
CA ASP A 227 0.71 4.82 11.51
C ASP A 227 -0.24 4.97 10.33
N LEU A 228 0.09 4.35 9.21
CA LEU A 228 -0.77 4.29 8.03
C LEU A 228 -2.12 3.62 8.34
N ALA A 229 -2.13 2.51 9.08
CA ALA A 229 -3.36 1.86 9.53
C ALA A 229 -4.16 2.77 10.49
N THR A 230 -3.48 3.53 11.33
CA THR A 230 -4.10 4.54 12.20
C THR A 230 -4.71 5.67 11.38
N ALA A 231 -4.10 6.09 10.27
CA ALA A 231 -4.71 7.06 9.34
C ALA A 231 -6.03 6.55 8.74
N HIS A 232 -6.10 5.26 8.39
CA HIS A 232 -7.34 4.64 7.88
C HIS A 232 -8.44 4.64 8.96
N LEU A 233 -8.10 4.29 10.20
CA LEU A 233 -9.03 4.40 11.32
C LEU A 233 -9.55 5.83 11.49
N ARG A 234 -8.65 6.83 11.52
CA ARG A 234 -9.04 8.25 11.63
C ARG A 234 -9.90 8.71 10.47
N ALA A 235 -9.59 8.28 9.25
CA ALA A 235 -10.38 8.57 8.06
C ALA A 235 -11.79 7.97 8.15
N LEU A 236 -11.95 6.76 8.67
CA LEU A 236 -13.26 6.16 8.90
C LEU A 236 -14.05 6.91 9.98
N GLU A 237 -13.43 7.19 11.13
CA GLU A 237 -14.07 7.90 12.26
C GLU A 237 -14.49 9.33 11.90
N ARG A 238 -13.75 9.99 11.00
CA ARG A 238 -13.99 11.38 10.59
C ARG A 238 -14.62 11.51 9.21
N PHE A 239 -15.00 10.39 8.59
CA PHE A 239 -15.34 10.33 7.16
C PHE A 239 -16.37 11.37 6.72
N ASP A 240 -17.44 11.54 7.50
CA ASP A 240 -18.51 12.47 7.15
C ASP A 240 -18.09 13.94 7.24
N ARG A 241 -17.04 14.27 8.01
CA ARG A 241 -16.49 15.63 8.11
C ARG A 241 -15.58 16.01 6.94
N LEU A 242 -15.17 15.03 6.13
CA LEU A 242 -14.32 15.25 4.96
C LEU A 242 -15.08 15.89 3.79
N PHE A 243 -16.41 15.86 3.84
CA PHE A 243 -17.28 16.29 2.75
C PHE A 243 -18.31 17.29 3.27
N THR A 244 -18.47 18.42 2.57
CA THR A 244 -19.56 19.37 2.80
C THR A 244 -20.77 18.99 1.95
N ALA A 245 -21.96 19.51 2.29
CA ALA A 245 -23.20 19.19 1.58
C ALA A 245 -23.13 19.53 0.07
N ASP A 246 -22.54 20.68 -0.25
CA ASP A 246 -22.40 21.22 -1.62
C ASP A 246 -21.00 21.03 -2.21
N GLY A 247 -20.12 20.30 -1.52
CA GLY A 247 -18.73 20.08 -1.93
C GLY A 247 -18.55 18.88 -2.87
N PRO A 248 -17.34 18.71 -3.44
CA PRO A 248 -17.02 17.51 -4.19
C PRO A 248 -17.14 16.28 -3.27
N ARG A 249 -17.69 15.19 -3.79
CA ARG A 249 -17.84 13.91 -3.09
C ARG A 249 -16.59 13.03 -3.18
N HIS A 250 -15.54 13.52 -3.82
CA HIS A 250 -14.21 12.91 -3.87
C HIS A 250 -13.19 13.88 -3.30
N THR A 251 -12.27 13.36 -2.48
CA THR A 251 -11.09 14.09 -2.03
C THR A 251 -9.91 13.13 -1.89
N ALA A 252 -8.69 13.67 -1.85
CA ALA A 252 -7.48 12.91 -1.66
C ALA A 252 -6.67 13.46 -0.49
N VAL A 253 -5.92 12.58 0.20
CA VAL A 253 -5.02 12.94 1.29
C VAL A 253 -3.73 12.13 1.18
N ASN A 254 -2.59 12.81 1.26
CA ASN A 254 -1.27 12.21 1.30
C ASN A 254 -0.97 11.63 2.67
N LEU A 255 -0.44 10.41 2.69
CA LEU A 255 -0.03 9.73 3.92
C LEU A 255 1.46 9.37 3.87
N GLY A 256 2.26 10.21 4.51
CA GLY A 256 3.70 10.04 4.68
C GLY A 256 4.20 10.80 5.90
N THR A 257 5.51 10.77 6.11
CA THR A 257 6.19 11.45 7.23
C THR A 257 6.56 12.89 6.90
N GLY A 258 6.66 13.20 5.60
CA GLY A 258 7.24 14.44 5.10
C GLY A 258 8.77 14.50 5.15
N THR A 259 9.41 13.37 5.43
CA THR A 259 10.87 13.23 5.40
C THR A 259 11.28 12.40 4.19
N GLY A 260 11.94 13.04 3.23
CA GLY A 260 12.55 12.35 2.11
C GLY A 260 13.87 11.69 2.51
N THR A 261 13.91 10.36 2.51
CA THR A 261 15.09 9.53 2.87
C THR A 261 15.70 8.92 1.61
N THR A 262 17.01 9.05 1.41
CA THR A 262 17.72 8.44 0.27
C THR A 262 17.98 6.95 0.50
N VAL A 263 18.37 6.21 -0.55
CA VAL A 263 18.70 4.78 -0.38
C VAL A 263 19.94 4.61 0.51
N LEU A 264 20.96 5.45 0.38
CA LEU A 264 22.15 5.36 1.23
C LEU A 264 21.87 5.72 2.68
N GLU A 265 20.98 6.68 2.95
CA GLU A 265 20.53 6.95 4.31
C GLU A 265 19.71 5.80 4.90
N LEU A 266 18.85 5.16 4.10
CA LEU A 266 18.14 3.96 4.54
C LEU A 266 19.13 2.85 4.90
N VAL A 267 20.16 2.62 4.08
CA VAL A 267 21.24 1.65 4.36
C VAL A 267 21.96 2.01 5.65
N SER A 268 22.32 3.28 5.83
CA SER A 268 23.02 3.77 7.02
C SER A 268 22.17 3.58 8.29
N ALA A 269 20.89 3.95 8.24
CA ALA A 269 19.95 3.75 9.34
C ALA A 269 19.74 2.26 9.66
N PHE A 270 19.71 1.41 8.63
CA PHE A 270 19.60 -0.03 8.81
C PHE A 270 20.85 -0.61 9.49
N ASN A 271 22.04 -0.28 8.98
CA ASN A 271 23.31 -0.77 9.51
C ASN A 271 23.61 -0.26 10.93
N ALA A 272 23.02 0.86 11.35
CA ALA A 272 23.10 1.34 12.73
C ALA A 272 22.29 0.49 13.74
N LEU A 273 21.39 -0.38 13.26
CA LEU A 273 20.48 -1.20 14.08
C LEU A 273 20.81 -2.70 14.08
N VAL A 274 21.84 -3.12 13.33
CA VAL A 274 22.26 -4.52 13.23
C VAL A 274 23.74 -4.67 13.56
N ASP A 275 24.12 -5.82 14.11
CA ASP A 275 25.51 -6.11 14.48
C ASP A 275 26.39 -6.38 13.25
N ASP A 276 25.82 -7.00 12.22
CA ASP A 276 26.50 -7.34 10.96
C ASP A 276 26.01 -6.44 9.81
N PRO A 277 26.77 -5.38 9.44
CA PRO A 277 26.36 -4.43 8.42
C PRO A 277 26.19 -5.09 7.05
N VAL A 278 25.17 -4.66 6.31
CA VAL A 278 24.92 -5.09 4.94
C VAL A 278 25.92 -4.44 3.99
N ALA A 279 26.65 -5.26 3.25
CA ALA A 279 27.47 -4.81 2.13
C ALA A 279 26.60 -4.28 0.98
N VAL A 280 27.07 -3.24 0.29
CA VAL A 280 26.36 -2.63 -0.83
C VAL A 280 27.16 -2.82 -2.11
N VAL A 281 26.47 -3.14 -3.21
CA VAL A 281 27.07 -3.26 -4.54
C VAL A 281 26.30 -2.40 -5.53
N GLU A 282 27.00 -1.70 -6.41
CA GLU A 282 26.36 -0.90 -7.46
C GLU A 282 25.61 -1.80 -8.45
N ALA A 283 24.44 -1.35 -8.89
CA ALA A 283 23.63 -2.05 -9.87
C ALA A 283 22.95 -1.07 -10.84
N PRO A 284 22.61 -1.51 -12.07
CA PRO A 284 21.85 -0.69 -13.01
C PRO A 284 20.52 -0.19 -12.43
N ARG A 285 20.04 0.95 -12.95
CA ARG A 285 18.70 1.46 -12.62
C ARG A 285 17.63 0.43 -13.00
N ARG A 286 16.57 0.33 -12.18
CA ARG A 286 15.45 -0.56 -12.51
C ARG A 286 14.53 0.11 -13.55
N PRO A 287 13.95 -0.65 -14.49
CA PRO A 287 12.95 -0.11 -15.42
C PRO A 287 11.78 0.55 -14.68
N GLY A 288 11.49 1.80 -15.02
CA GLY A 288 10.40 2.57 -14.43
C GLY A 288 10.69 3.19 -13.05
N ASP A 289 11.94 3.12 -12.55
CA ASP A 289 12.34 3.86 -11.35
C ASP A 289 12.39 5.38 -11.61
N SER A 290 12.07 6.14 -10.58
CA SER A 290 12.19 7.59 -10.52
C SER A 290 13.07 8.01 -9.33
N ALA A 291 13.55 9.26 -9.36
CA ALA A 291 14.19 9.90 -8.21
C ALA A 291 13.35 9.74 -6.94
N GLY A 292 12.01 9.90 -7.06
CA GLY A 292 11.03 9.69 -6.02
C GLY A 292 10.43 10.99 -5.49
N ALA A 293 9.69 10.90 -4.40
CA ALA A 293 8.99 12.04 -3.81
C ALA A 293 8.77 11.83 -2.30
N TYR A 294 8.52 12.92 -1.59
CA TYR A 294 8.02 12.95 -0.21
C TYR A 294 6.88 13.96 -0.06
N THR A 295 6.08 13.83 1.00
CA THR A 295 4.84 14.63 1.13
C THR A 295 5.01 15.90 1.95
N ARG A 296 4.29 16.95 1.56
CA ARG A 296 3.84 17.98 2.52
C ARG A 296 2.50 17.52 3.12
N SER A 297 2.52 16.99 4.35
CA SER A 297 1.36 16.26 4.94
C SER A 297 0.38 17.12 5.74
N ARG A 298 0.25 18.41 5.42
CA ARG A 298 -0.62 19.33 6.17
C ARG A 298 -2.08 18.88 6.15
N LEU A 299 -2.58 18.43 5.00
CA LEU A 299 -3.99 18.06 4.85
C LEU A 299 -4.37 16.84 5.70
N ALA A 300 -3.45 15.89 5.89
CA ALA A 300 -3.68 14.74 6.77
C ALA A 300 -3.85 15.18 8.23
N TRP A 301 -3.09 16.17 8.68
CA TRP A 301 -3.29 16.76 10.00
C TRP A 301 -4.63 17.50 10.10
N ASP A 302 -4.91 18.39 9.14
CA ASP A 302 -6.09 19.26 9.18
C ASP A 302 -7.40 18.45 9.10
N LEU A 303 -7.46 17.44 8.21
CA LEU A 303 -8.67 16.65 8.00
C LEU A 303 -8.78 15.44 8.95
N LEU A 304 -7.68 14.71 9.15
CA LEU A 304 -7.70 13.44 9.88
C LEU A 304 -7.22 13.58 11.33
N GLY A 305 -6.59 14.70 11.69
CA GLY A 305 -5.89 14.83 12.97
C GLY A 305 -4.74 13.84 13.08
N TRP A 306 -4.13 13.48 11.95
CA TRP A 306 -3.13 12.43 11.85
C TRP A 306 -1.77 13.00 11.45
N ARG A 307 -0.71 12.47 12.06
CA ARG A 307 0.69 12.59 11.66
C ARG A 307 1.36 11.25 11.90
N ALA A 308 2.42 10.95 11.16
CA ALA A 308 3.28 9.83 11.49
C ALA A 308 3.95 10.07 12.86
N GLU A 309 3.97 9.05 13.71
CA GLU A 309 4.55 9.07 15.05
C GLU A 309 5.80 8.19 15.15
N ARG A 310 5.92 7.19 14.28
CA ARG A 310 7.04 6.26 14.21
C ARG A 310 8.05 6.71 13.18
N ASP A 311 9.29 6.83 13.64
CA ASP A 311 10.42 7.20 12.79
C ASP A 311 10.92 6.01 11.96
N LEU A 312 11.94 6.29 11.14
CA LEU A 312 12.57 5.30 10.28
C LEU A 312 13.19 4.16 11.08
N ALA A 313 13.82 4.46 12.23
CA ALA A 313 14.47 3.46 13.07
C ALA A 313 13.45 2.46 13.65
N ALA A 314 12.31 2.95 14.14
CA ALA A 314 11.21 2.10 14.60
C ALA A 314 10.69 1.20 13.47
N GLY A 315 10.51 1.74 12.25
CA GLY A 315 10.08 0.95 11.10
C GLY A 315 11.07 -0.12 10.66
N ILE A 316 12.38 0.14 10.78
CA ILE A 316 13.42 -0.87 10.53
C ILE A 316 13.37 -1.95 11.62
N ALA A 317 13.32 -1.55 12.90
CA ALA A 317 13.29 -2.48 14.02
C ALA A 317 12.07 -3.42 13.96
N ASP A 318 10.88 -2.88 13.70
CA ASP A 318 9.65 -3.69 13.57
C ASP A 318 9.71 -4.61 12.33
N SER A 319 10.36 -4.20 11.24
CA SER A 319 10.58 -5.07 10.08
C SER A 319 11.52 -6.23 10.38
N LEU A 320 12.60 -5.99 11.13
CA LEU A 320 13.54 -7.03 11.57
C LEU A 320 12.86 -8.01 12.54
N ALA A 321 12.10 -7.50 13.50
CA ALA A 321 11.32 -8.32 14.43
C ALA A 321 10.29 -9.19 13.70
N TRP A 322 9.58 -8.58 12.75
CA TRP A 322 8.63 -9.29 11.91
C TRP A 322 9.29 -10.37 11.05
N SER A 323 10.47 -10.11 10.47
CA SER A 323 11.16 -11.12 9.64
C SER A 323 11.36 -12.44 10.39
N ARG A 324 11.68 -12.39 11.69
CA ARG A 324 11.82 -13.59 12.54
C ARG A 324 10.47 -14.25 12.81
N ARG A 325 9.42 -13.46 13.05
CA ARG A 325 8.07 -13.98 13.31
C ARG A 325 7.43 -14.58 12.06
N ARG A 326 7.71 -14.01 10.89
CA ARG A 326 7.17 -14.42 9.60
C ARG A 326 7.42 -15.91 9.35
N GLU A 327 8.63 -16.39 9.57
CA GLU A 327 9.03 -17.78 9.34
C GLU A 327 8.20 -18.78 10.18
N LEU A 328 7.68 -18.35 11.33
CA LEU A 328 6.84 -19.17 12.20
C LEU A 328 5.35 -19.13 11.80
N LEU A 329 4.90 -18.01 11.24
CA LEU A 329 3.49 -17.74 10.99
C LEU A 329 3.07 -18.04 9.56
N LEU A 330 3.95 -17.80 8.60
CA LEU A 330 3.70 -17.91 7.18
C LEU A 330 4.61 -19.02 6.62
N PRO A 331 4.10 -20.27 6.47
CA PRO A 331 4.86 -21.29 5.76
C PRO A 331 5.15 -20.80 4.34
N ASP A 332 6.36 -21.05 3.85
CA ASP A 332 6.71 -20.77 2.47
C ASP A 332 5.99 -21.80 1.58
N HIS A 333 5.16 -21.31 0.66
CA HIS A 333 4.41 -22.19 -0.24
C HIS A 333 5.25 -22.43 -1.51
N PRO A 334 5.32 -23.66 -2.06
CA PRO A 334 6.06 -23.93 -3.31
C PRO A 334 5.64 -23.04 -4.49
N ALA A 335 4.39 -22.57 -4.47
CA ALA A 335 3.85 -21.63 -5.45
C ALA A 335 4.43 -20.20 -5.31
N ASP A 336 4.84 -19.79 -4.11
CA ASP A 336 5.54 -18.51 -3.89
C ASP A 336 6.95 -18.57 -4.45
N ASP A 337 7.63 -19.71 -4.31
CA ASP A 337 8.95 -19.96 -4.89
C ASP A 337 8.90 -20.06 -6.42
N LEU A 338 7.90 -20.77 -6.97
CA LEU A 338 7.68 -20.83 -8.42
C LEU A 338 7.38 -19.44 -9.00
N ARG A 339 6.49 -18.68 -8.37
CA ARG A 339 6.20 -17.30 -8.79
C ARG A 339 7.42 -16.39 -8.68
N GLN A 340 8.30 -16.60 -7.69
CA GLN A 340 9.56 -15.86 -7.58
C GLN A 340 10.59 -16.31 -8.62
N ALA A 341 10.72 -17.60 -8.87
CA ALA A 341 11.61 -18.17 -9.88
C ALA A 341 11.22 -17.74 -11.30
N GLU A 342 9.92 -17.76 -11.62
CA GLU A 342 9.38 -17.24 -12.88
C GLU A 342 9.65 -15.74 -13.04
N ARG A 343 9.57 -14.96 -11.94
CA ARG A 343 9.94 -13.52 -11.95
C ARG A 343 11.44 -13.32 -12.19
N ALA A 344 12.29 -14.11 -11.53
CA ALA A 344 13.74 -13.98 -11.64
C ALA A 344 14.26 -14.40 -13.02
N GLN A 345 13.82 -15.54 -13.56
CA GLN A 345 14.23 -16.02 -14.89
C GLN A 345 13.85 -15.04 -16.01
N ARG A 346 12.70 -14.36 -15.90
CA ARG A 346 12.23 -13.42 -16.92
C ARG A 346 12.87 -12.04 -16.81
N ALA A 347 13.30 -11.63 -15.61
CA ALA A 347 14.09 -10.42 -15.41
C ALA A 347 15.49 -10.54 -16.04
N SER A 348 16.06 -11.75 -16.09
CA SER A 348 17.35 -12.03 -16.74
C SER A 348 17.27 -12.26 -18.26
N ALA A 349 16.05 -12.36 -18.83
CA ALA A 349 15.82 -12.63 -20.24
C ALA A 349 15.54 -11.37 -21.09
N ARG A 350 15.76 -10.18 -20.52
CA ARG A 350 15.61 -8.86 -21.16
C ARG A 350 16.88 -8.04 -20.99
#